data_AF-A0A5P9WWB2-F1
#
_entry.id   AF-A0A5P9WWB2-F1
#
_cell.length_a   1.000
_cell.length_b   1.000
_cell.length_c   1.000
_cell.angle_alpha   90.00
_cell.angle_beta   90.00
_cell.angle_gamma   90.00
#
_symmetry.space_group_name_H-M   'P 1'
#
loop_
_entity.id
_entity.type
_entity.pdbx_description
1 polymer ?
#
loop_
_entity_poly.entity_id
_entity_poly.type
_entity_poly.pdbx_seq_one_letter_code
_entity_poly.pdbx_strand_id
1 'polypeptide(L)' 'MRYFGRRGVVLTTGDYSASTELKAKHVGEDAARIPPVNPASTGDGFHLGEEAGGHTPQMDRLYEGR' A
#
# COMPACT_ATOMS: atom_id res chain seq x y z
N MET A 1 -18.93 13.14 -1.05
CA MET A 1 -18.20 14.43 -1.15
C MET A 1 -17.23 14.33 -2.32
N ARG A 2 -17.00 15.39 -3.10
CA ARG A 2 -16.11 15.38 -4.27
C ARG A 2 -15.05 16.46 -4.10
N TYR A 3 -13.78 16.10 -4.22
CA TYR A 3 -12.65 17.02 -4.10
C TYR A 3 -12.00 17.24 -5.47
N PHE A 4 -11.49 18.45 -5.70
CA PHE A 4 -10.80 18.79 -6.95
C PHE A 4 -9.43 19.41 -6.67
N GLY A 5 -8.37 18.65 -6.93
CA GLY A 5 -6.99 19.10 -6.78
C GLY A 5 -6.55 19.96 -7.96
N ARG A 6 -6.83 21.27 -7.93
CA ARG A 6 -6.56 22.23 -9.03
C ARG A 6 -5.12 22.21 -9.58
N ARG A 7 -4.16 21.80 -8.76
CA ARG A 7 -2.74 21.72 -9.15
C ARG A 7 -2.17 20.29 -9.07
N GLY A 8 -2.91 19.38 -8.47
CA GLY A 8 -2.43 18.04 -8.14
C GLY A 8 -3.06 17.52 -6.86
N VAL A 9 -2.81 16.24 -6.60
CA VAL A 9 -3.20 15.50 -5.41
C VAL A 9 -1.95 14.81 -4.89
N VAL A 10 -1.71 14.89 -3.58
CA VAL A 10 -0.61 14.20 -2.92
C VAL A 10 -1.20 13.07 -2.08
N LEU A 11 -0.85 11.83 -2.41
CA LEU A 11 -1.23 10.66 -1.63
C LEU A 11 -0.21 10.46 -0.51
N THR A 12 -0.66 10.53 0.74
CA THR A 12 0.17 10.33 1.95
C THR A 12 -0.46 9.27 2.86
N THR A 13 -0.96 8.20 2.25
CA THR A 13 -1.83 7.20 2.89
C THR A 13 -1.06 6.04 3.54
N GLY A 14 0.28 6.12 3.61
CA GLY A 14 1.13 5.10 4.23
C GLY A 14 1.43 3.91 3.31
N ASP A 15 1.63 2.74 3.90
CA ASP A 15 1.95 1.48 3.23
C ASP A 15 0.73 0.53 3.06
N TYR A 16 0.98 -0.74 2.75
CA TYR A 16 -0.02 -1.81 2.61
C TYR A 16 0.12 -2.93 3.66
N SER A 17 0.81 -2.67 4.77
CA SER A 17 1.07 -3.69 5.81
C SER A 17 -0.18 -4.29 6.44
N ALA A 18 -1.31 -3.57 6.39
CA ALA A 18 -2.61 -4.06 6.84
C ALA A 18 -3.40 -4.84 5.78
N SER A 19 -2.93 -4.90 4.53
CA SER A 19 -3.59 -5.64 3.46
C SER A 19 -3.10 -7.09 3.40
N THR A 20 -3.94 -8.03 3.84
CA THR A 20 -3.67 -9.47 3.70
C THR A 20 -3.44 -9.86 2.24
N GLU A 21 -4.23 -9.30 1.32
CA GLU A 21 -4.14 -9.58 -0.12
C GLU A 21 -2.81 -9.10 -0.72
N LEU A 22 -2.46 -7.83 -0.51
CA LEU A 22 -1.22 -7.28 -1.08
C LEU A 22 0.02 -7.93 -0.46
N LYS A 23 -0.02 -8.25 0.84
CA LYS A 23 1.06 -9.01 1.48
C LYS A 23 1.19 -10.41 0.89
N ALA A 24 0.10 -11.15 0.71
CA ALA A 24 0.13 -12.48 0.11
C ALA A 24 0.66 -12.44 -1.33
N LYS A 25 0.18 -11.48 -2.13
CA LYS A 25 0.57 -11.29 -3.53
C LYS A 25 2.05 -10.97 -3.72
N HIS A 26 2.59 -10.07 -2.90
CA HIS A 26 3.92 -9.51 -3.17
C HIS A 26 5.04 -10.05 -2.27
N VAL A 27 4.71 -10.52 -1.07
CA VAL A 27 5.69 -10.96 -0.06
C VAL A 27 5.54 -12.44 0.26
N GLY A 28 4.29 -12.91 0.39
CA GLY A 28 3.93 -14.30 0.61
C GLY A 28 2.93 -14.52 1.76
N GLU A 29 2.39 -15.73 1.82
CA GLU A 29 1.35 -16.14 2.79
C GLU A 29 1.78 -15.96 4.26
N ASP A 30 3.06 -16.14 4.56
CA ASP A 30 3.57 -15.99 5.93
C ASP A 30 3.49 -14.53 6.40
N ALA A 31 3.88 -13.59 5.53
CA ALA A 31 3.76 -12.16 5.81
C ALA A 31 2.29 -11.72 5.92
N ALA A 32 1.39 -12.33 5.13
CA ALA A 32 -0.03 -12.04 5.17
C ALA A 32 -0.65 -12.26 6.57
N ARG A 33 -0.10 -13.21 7.36
CA ARG A 33 -0.56 -13.51 8.73
C ARG A 33 0.02 -12.60 9.81
N ILE A 34 1.04 -11.78 9.50
CA ILE A 34 1.62 -10.84 10.47
C ILE A 34 0.66 -9.67 10.66
N PRO A 35 0.17 -9.40 11.89
CA PRO A 35 -0.69 -8.25 12.15
C PRO A 35 0.02 -6.92 11.86
N PRO A 36 -0.66 -5.94 11.26
CA PRO A 36 -0.09 -4.62 11.05
C PRO A 36 0.06 -3.86 12.38
N VAL A 37 1.04 -2.95 12.43
CA VAL A 37 1.13 -1.96 13.52
C VAL A 37 0.01 -0.92 13.36
N ASN A 38 -0.21 -0.45 12.12
CA ASN A 38 -1.29 0.48 11.79
C ASN A 38 -2.36 -0.23 10.97
N PRO A 39 -3.54 -0.54 11.55
CA PRO A 39 -4.63 -1.18 10.81
C PRO A 39 -5.17 -0.35 9.64
N ALA A 40 -4.90 0.96 9.59
CA ALA A 40 -5.33 1.84 8.50
C ALA A 40 -4.41 1.83 7.27
N SER A 41 -3.25 1.17 7.34
CA SER A 41 -2.31 1.08 6.20
C SER A 41 -2.70 -0.05 5.23
N THR A 42 -3.82 0.15 4.55
CA THR A 42 -4.49 -0.85 3.70
C THR A 42 -4.01 -0.88 2.24
N GLY A 43 -3.11 0.03 1.85
CA GLY A 43 -2.59 0.09 0.48
C GLY A 43 -3.39 0.96 -0.50
N ASP A 44 -4.38 1.73 -0.02
CA ASP A 44 -5.26 2.55 -0.88
C ASP A 44 -4.50 3.49 -1.82
N GLY A 45 -3.37 4.05 -1.36
CA GLY A 45 -2.54 4.92 -2.18
C GLY A 45 -1.84 4.21 -3.33
N PHE A 46 -1.48 2.94 -3.14
CA PHE A 46 -0.86 2.11 -4.17
C PHE A 46 -1.88 1.78 -5.25
N HIS A 47 -3.09 1.34 -4.86
CA HIS A 47 -4.17 1.06 -5.80
C HIS A 47 -4.52 2.29 -6.64
N LEU A 48 -4.74 3.44 -6.01
CA LEU A 48 -5.03 4.69 -6.74
C LEU A 48 -3.88 5.11 -7.67
N GLY A 49 -2.64 4.88 -7.26
CA GLY A 49 -1.45 5.15 -8.07
C GLY A 49 -1.37 4.25 -9.30
N GLU A 50 -1.58 2.94 -9.13
CA GLU A 50 -1.57 1.95 -10.22
C GLU A 50 -2.72 2.18 -11.21
N GLU A 51 -3.93 2.49 -10.71
CA GLU A 51 -5.09 2.84 -11.55
C GLU A 51 -4.84 4.08 -12.42
N ALA A 52 -4.00 5.00 -11.95
CA ALA A 52 -3.55 6.17 -12.69
C ALA A 52 -2.39 5.90 -13.66
N GLY A 53 -1.93 4.64 -13.78
CA GLY A 53 -0.81 4.23 -14.63
C GLY A 53 0.56 4.29 -13.95
N GLY A 54 0.60 4.42 -12.62
CA GLY A 54 1.83 4.35 -11.83
C GLY A 54 2.42 2.95 -11.73
N HIS A 55 3.67 2.87 -11.26
CA HIS A 55 4.38 1.62 -11.03
C HIS A 55 4.83 1.52 -9.57
N THR A 56 4.80 0.30 -9.02
CA THR A 56 5.08 -0.02 -7.62
C THR A 56 6.34 -0.90 -7.51
N PRO A 57 7.55 -0.30 -7.52
CA PRO A 57 8.77 -1.08 -7.34
C PRO A 57 8.90 -1.57 -5.89
N GLN A 58 9.62 -2.67 -5.70
CA GLN A 58 10.03 -3.18 -4.37
C GLN A 58 8.87 -3.60 -3.43
N MET A 59 7.72 -4.01 -4.00
CA MET A 59 6.58 -4.51 -3.22
C MET A 59 6.87 -5.85 -2.50
N ASP A 60 8.03 -6.46 -2.74
CA ASP A 60 8.50 -7.65 -2.04
C ASP A 60 9.16 -7.34 -0.68
N ARG A 61 9.40 -6.05 -0.35
CA ARG A 61 10.07 -5.65 0.90
C ARG A 61 9.15 -4.91 1.85
N LEU A 62 8.52 -5.66 2.74
CA LEU A 62 7.64 -5.09 3.78
C LEU A 62 8.34 -4.87 5.12
N TYR A 63 9.32 -5.71 5.44
CA TYR A 63 10.00 -5.72 6.72
C TYR A 63 11.50 -5.77 6.47
N GLU A 64 12.19 -4.63 6.55
CA GLU A 64 13.64 -4.59 6.60
C GLU A 64 14.07 -4.65 8.06
N GLY A 65 14.07 -5.88 8.62
CA GLY A 65 14.78 -6.18 9.86
C GLY A 65 16.24 -6.50 9.50
N ARG A 66 17.18 -5.69 10.01
CA ARG A 66 18.61 -6.00 9.94
C ARG A 66 18.94 -7.24 10.78
#